data_AF-U7NP65-F1
#
_entry.id   AF-U7NP65-F1
#
_cell.length_a   1.000
_cell.length_b   1.000
_cell.length_c   1.000
_cell.angle_alpha   90.00
_cell.angle_beta   90.00
_cell.angle_gamma   90.00
#
_symmetry.space_group_name_H-M   'P 1'
#
loop_
_entity.id
_entity.type
_entity.pdbx_description
1 polymer ?
#
loop_
_entity_poly.entity_id
_entity_poly.type
_entity_poly.pdbx_seq_one_letter_code
_entity_poly.pdbx_strand_id
1 'polypeptide(L)'
;MSFLIPEARKSLACLSLMAGASLAVPAMAEFQPLDDTTLAGVTGQAGVTIELETKLNIDHLIWTDEGSLGVNGLRLSGQNDTVLDNMKLTIDIAGSGEVLEHGFSEIARRANAGLLDTSNPDVADALAKYSVGGSFGKQFDSGDLVIHLGASDYGDPTSLTDYLQAVDFELAIDSITTTGSEGSASLFSPESVTS
;
A
#
# COMPACT_ATOMS: atom_id res chain seq x y z
N MET A 1 -49.15 54.28 68.32
CA MET A 1 -49.00 54.87 66.98
C MET A 1 -48.80 53.72 66.02
N SER A 2 -49.79 53.49 65.17
CA SER A 2 -49.80 52.50 64.08
C SER A 2 -48.68 52.78 63.07
N PHE A 3 -48.12 51.73 62.46
CA PHE A 3 -48.23 51.44 61.01
C PHE A 3 -47.27 50.33 60.55
N LEU A 4 -47.79 49.51 59.63
CA LEU A 4 -47.13 48.76 58.52
C LEU A 4 -46.50 47.36 58.75
N ILE A 5 -47.28 46.35 58.32
CA ILE A 5 -46.90 45.07 57.67
C ILE A 5 -46.50 45.45 56.20
N PRO A 6 -45.57 44.80 55.44
CA PRO A 6 -45.61 43.36 55.14
C PRO A 6 -44.34 42.56 54.73
N GLU A 7 -44.58 41.24 54.72
CA GLU A 7 -44.12 40.18 53.81
C GLU A 7 -42.68 39.62 53.79
N ALA A 8 -42.59 38.39 54.33
CA ALA A 8 -42.17 37.15 53.68
C ALA A 8 -40.99 37.19 52.70
N ARG A 9 -39.86 36.61 53.12
CA ARG A 9 -38.81 36.13 52.22
C ARG A 9 -38.14 34.86 52.72
N LYS A 10 -38.07 33.91 51.79
CA LYS A 10 -37.03 32.87 51.58
C LYS A 10 -37.20 31.55 52.34
N SER A 11 -37.90 30.64 51.67
CA SER A 11 -37.61 29.20 51.72
C SER A 11 -36.23 28.96 51.10
N LEU A 12 -35.29 28.41 51.88
CA LEU A 12 -34.06 27.78 51.40
C LEU A 12 -33.52 26.90 52.54
N ALA A 13 -33.81 25.60 52.51
CA ALA A 13 -33.09 24.64 53.33
C ALA A 13 -33.16 23.24 52.73
N CYS A 14 -32.02 22.54 52.86
CA CYS A 14 -31.83 21.10 52.74
C CYS A 14 -31.51 20.55 51.33
N LEU A 15 -30.33 20.91 50.82
CA LEU A 15 -29.60 20.06 49.86
C LEU A 15 -28.48 19.34 50.61
N SER A 16 -28.75 18.12 51.05
CA SER A 16 -27.72 17.18 51.48
C SER A 16 -28.27 15.76 51.47
N LEU A 17 -28.08 15.03 50.37
CA LEU A 17 -27.94 13.57 50.45
C LEU A 17 -27.42 12.96 49.14
N MET A 18 -26.61 11.92 49.30
CA MET A 18 -26.25 10.86 48.33
C MET A 18 -25.08 11.22 47.38
N ALA A 19 -23.85 10.96 47.80
CA ALA A 19 -23.16 9.67 47.60
C ALA A 19 -22.76 9.46 46.14
N GLY A 20 -21.47 9.71 45.86
CA GLY A 20 -20.84 9.37 44.59
C GLY A 20 -20.85 7.87 44.36
N ALA A 21 -21.73 7.44 43.46
CA ALA A 21 -21.55 6.23 42.69
C ALA A 21 -21.17 6.66 41.28
N SER A 22 -19.88 6.50 40.96
CA SER A 22 -19.40 6.52 39.58
C SER A 22 -20.16 5.44 38.81
N LEU A 23 -21.13 5.85 37.99
CA LEU A 23 -21.74 4.98 37.00
C LEU A 23 -20.65 4.67 35.96
N ALA A 24 -20.00 3.52 36.10
CA ALA A 24 -19.24 2.94 35.00
C ALA A 24 -20.24 2.56 33.92
N VAL A 25 -20.39 3.43 32.92
CA VAL A 25 -21.14 3.12 31.70
C VAL A 25 -20.34 2.03 30.99
N PRO A 26 -20.89 0.83 30.74
CA PRO A 26 -20.19 -0.12 29.89
C PRO A 26 -20.15 0.50 28.48
N ALA A 27 -18.95 0.81 28.00
CA ALA A 27 -18.72 1.09 26.59
C ALA A 27 -19.03 -0.20 25.83
N MET A 28 -20.27 -0.34 25.38
CA MET A 28 -20.67 -1.36 24.42
C MET A 28 -20.02 -0.95 23.09
N ALA A 29 -18.89 -1.56 22.76
CA ALA A 29 -18.39 -1.52 21.39
C ALA A 29 -19.35 -2.37 20.55
N GLU A 30 -20.32 -1.72 19.93
CA GLU A 30 -21.20 -2.32 18.93
C GLU A 30 -20.35 -2.59 17.68
N PHE A 31 -20.04 -3.86 17.41
CA PHE A 31 -19.47 -4.25 16.13
C PHE A 31 -20.58 -4.14 15.08
N GLN A 32 -20.61 -3.02 14.36
CA GLN A 32 -21.46 -2.88 13.18
C GLN A 32 -20.75 -3.58 12.00
N PRO A 33 -21.30 -4.69 11.46
CA PRO A 33 -20.78 -5.27 10.24
C PRO A 33 -20.92 -4.23 9.12
N LEU A 34 -19.83 -3.96 8.40
CA LEU A 34 -19.93 -3.16 7.19
C LEU A 34 -20.74 -3.94 6.17
N ASP A 35 -21.85 -3.37 5.69
CA ASP A 35 -22.62 -3.93 4.59
C ASP A 35 -21.83 -3.87 3.28
N ASP A 36 -21.98 -4.87 2.43
CA ASP A 36 -21.30 -4.98 1.12
C ASP A 36 -21.56 -3.74 0.26
N THR A 37 -22.73 -3.10 0.40
CA THR A 37 -23.06 -1.83 -0.28
C THR A 37 -22.15 -0.67 0.18
N THR A 38 -21.73 -0.69 1.44
CA THR A 38 -20.82 0.31 2.02
C THR A 38 -19.38 0.03 1.60
N LEU A 39 -19.00 -1.25 1.52
CA LEU A 39 -17.70 -1.69 0.99
C LEU A 39 -17.58 -1.44 -0.53
N ALA A 40 -18.67 -1.56 -1.29
CA ALA A 40 -18.71 -1.20 -2.71
C ALA A 40 -18.48 0.30 -2.97
N GLY A 41 -18.68 1.16 -1.97
CA GLY A 41 -18.32 2.57 -2.03
C GLY A 41 -16.84 2.87 -1.76
N VAL A 42 -16.05 1.86 -1.34
CA VAL A 42 -14.61 1.97 -1.10
C VAL A 42 -13.81 1.57 -2.34
N THR A 43 -14.37 0.69 -3.19
CA THR A 43 -13.79 0.38 -4.50
C THR A 43 -13.86 1.61 -5.41
N GLY A 44 -12.72 2.10 -5.92
CA GLY A 44 -12.65 3.30 -6.76
C GLY A 44 -12.52 4.64 -6.01
N GLN A 45 -12.20 4.63 -4.71
CA GLN A 45 -11.65 5.81 -4.05
C GLN A 45 -10.13 5.79 -4.21
N ALA A 46 -9.54 6.93 -4.58
CA ALA A 46 -8.12 7.09 -4.93
C ALA A 46 -7.20 6.19 -4.09
N GLY A 47 -6.42 5.32 -4.78
CA GLY A 47 -5.55 4.34 -4.16
C GLY A 47 -4.60 4.90 -3.10
N VAL A 48 -4.17 4.03 -2.20
CA VAL A 48 -3.21 4.39 -1.15
C VAL A 48 -1.82 4.46 -1.76
N THR A 49 -1.22 5.65 -1.70
CA THR A 49 0.19 5.86 -2.09
C THR A 49 1.07 5.88 -0.84
N ILE A 50 2.11 5.05 -0.84
CA ILE A 50 3.10 4.96 0.24
C ILE A 50 4.48 5.26 -0.35
N GLU A 51 5.16 6.25 0.19
CA GLU A 51 6.59 6.49 -0.05
C GLU A 51 7.40 5.67 0.97
N LEU A 52 8.36 4.90 0.49
CA LEU A 52 9.14 3.97 1.30
C LEU A 52 10.59 4.44 1.40
N GLU A 53 11.07 4.59 2.64
CA GLU A 53 12.50 4.62 2.96
C GLU A 53 12.78 3.48 3.95
N THR A 54 13.45 2.42 3.53
CA THR A 54 13.60 1.22 4.38
C THR A 54 14.84 0.41 4.02
N LYS A 55 15.41 -0.28 5.00
CA LYS A 55 16.38 -1.35 4.78
C LYS A 55 15.98 -2.56 5.58
N LEU A 56 15.96 -3.73 4.95
CA LEU A 56 15.53 -4.97 5.58
C LEU A 56 16.73 -5.91 5.72
N ASN A 57 16.99 -6.33 6.95
CA ASN A 57 17.98 -7.35 7.27
C ASN A 57 17.30 -8.43 8.10
N ILE A 58 17.32 -9.66 7.60
CA ILE A 58 16.75 -10.83 8.25
C ILE A 58 17.88 -11.84 8.43
N ASP A 59 18.25 -12.09 9.68
CA ASP A 59 19.30 -13.05 10.02
C ASP A 59 18.92 -14.47 9.57
N HIS A 60 17.66 -14.86 9.82
CA HIS A 60 17.16 -16.18 9.46
C HIS A 60 15.66 -16.16 9.18
N LEU A 61 15.28 -16.68 8.02
CA LEU A 61 13.90 -17.01 7.67
C LEU A 61 13.79 -18.53 7.54
N ILE A 62 12.87 -19.15 8.28
CA ILE A 62 12.58 -20.58 8.19
C ILE A 62 11.11 -20.73 7.82
N TRP A 63 10.85 -21.44 6.72
CA TRP A 63 9.54 -21.96 6.38
C TRP A 63 9.51 -23.46 6.69
N THR A 64 8.51 -23.94 7.42
CA THR A 64 8.36 -25.35 7.79
C THR A 64 6.99 -25.86 7.37
N ASP A 65 6.99 -26.98 6.64
CA ASP A 65 5.82 -27.74 6.19
C ASP A 65 6.17 -29.24 6.13
N GLU A 66 5.83 -29.99 5.07
CA GLU A 66 6.32 -31.37 4.81
C GLU A 66 7.86 -31.45 4.62
N GLY A 67 8.52 -30.30 4.65
CA GLY A 67 9.97 -30.10 4.74
C GLY A 67 10.31 -28.77 5.40
N SER A 68 11.53 -28.25 5.19
CA SER A 68 11.94 -26.92 5.61
C SER A 68 12.71 -26.19 4.52
N LEU A 69 12.52 -24.87 4.45
CA LEU A 69 13.30 -23.92 3.66
C LEU A 69 13.91 -22.91 4.63
N GLY A 70 15.24 -22.89 4.72
CA GLY A 70 15.99 -21.91 5.48
C GLY A 70 16.66 -20.89 4.55
N VAL A 71 16.49 -19.61 4.84
CA VAL A 71 17.21 -18.50 4.20
C VAL A 71 18.02 -17.78 5.27
N ASN A 72 19.33 -17.70 5.09
CA ASN A 72 20.25 -17.06 6.02
C ASN A 72 20.78 -15.76 5.42
N GLY A 73 20.86 -14.71 6.25
CA GLY A 73 21.44 -13.43 5.86
C GLY A 73 20.70 -12.76 4.70
N LEU A 74 19.36 -12.74 4.75
CA LEU A 74 18.55 -12.05 3.74
C LEU A 74 18.63 -10.54 3.96
N ARG A 75 19.18 -9.83 2.98
CA ARG A 75 19.26 -8.37 2.95
C ARG A 75 18.57 -7.82 1.72
N LEU A 76 17.72 -6.82 1.93
CA LEU A 76 17.15 -5.97 0.89
C LEU A 76 17.46 -4.51 1.23
N SER A 77 18.20 -3.85 0.36
CA SER A 77 18.74 -2.49 0.54
C SER A 77 18.77 -1.73 -0.78
N GLY A 78 19.09 -0.43 -0.76
CA GLY A 78 19.54 0.26 -1.97
C GLY A 78 20.94 -0.22 -2.39
N GLN A 79 21.44 0.27 -3.52
CA GLN A 79 22.77 -0.13 -4.02
C GLN A 79 23.88 0.33 -3.08
N ASN A 80 24.91 -0.50 -2.89
CA ASN A 80 26.00 -0.23 -1.94
C ASN A 80 25.52 -0.13 -0.49
N ASP A 81 24.53 -0.95 -0.13
CA ASP A 81 24.04 -1.11 1.24
C ASP A 81 23.36 0.15 1.83
N THR A 82 22.85 1.05 0.98
CA THR A 82 22.06 2.23 1.35
C THR A 82 20.64 1.85 1.78
N VAL A 83 19.85 2.83 2.24
CA VAL A 83 18.40 2.63 2.36
C VAL A 83 17.81 2.44 0.97
N LEU A 84 16.77 1.62 0.85
CA LEU A 84 15.88 1.69 -0.30
C LEU A 84 15.20 3.04 -0.18
N ASP A 85 15.59 3.98 -1.01
CA ASP A 85 14.91 5.25 -1.17
C ASP A 85 14.27 5.32 -2.55
N ASN A 86 13.57 6.41 -2.78
CA ASN A 86 12.97 6.72 -4.06
C ASN A 86 11.92 5.69 -4.57
N MET A 87 11.37 4.86 -3.67
CA MET A 87 10.35 3.88 -4.00
C MET A 87 8.95 4.37 -3.66
N LYS A 88 8.05 4.29 -4.63
CA LYS A 88 6.61 4.53 -4.48
C LYS A 88 5.86 3.22 -4.64
N LEU A 89 5.12 2.85 -3.59
CA LEU A 89 4.20 1.72 -3.59
C LEU A 89 2.77 2.27 -3.71
N THR A 90 2.11 1.93 -4.82
CA THR A 90 0.69 2.23 -5.02
C THR A 90 -0.12 0.96 -4.79
N ILE A 91 -1.11 1.03 -3.90
CA ILE A 91 -2.05 -0.07 -3.63
C ILE A 91 -3.45 0.44 -3.96
N ASP A 92 -4.11 -0.22 -4.90
CA ASP A 92 -5.44 0.16 -5.36
C ASP A 92 -6.35 -1.07 -5.56
N ILE A 93 -7.67 -0.85 -5.56
CA ILE A 93 -8.66 -1.85 -5.93
C ILE A 93 -9.32 -1.40 -7.23
N ALA A 94 -9.12 -2.18 -8.29
CA ALA A 94 -9.56 -1.82 -9.63
C ALA A 94 -11.08 -1.65 -9.73
N GLY A 95 -11.51 -0.52 -10.29
CA GLY A 95 -12.88 -0.27 -10.70
C GLY A 95 -13.20 -0.85 -12.09
N SER A 96 -14.50 -0.93 -12.40
CA SER A 96 -14.94 -1.38 -13.73
C SER A 96 -14.52 -0.41 -14.83
N GLY A 97 -13.72 -0.89 -15.79
CA GLY A 97 -13.24 -0.07 -16.91
C GLY A 97 -12.04 0.82 -16.59
N GLU A 98 -11.51 0.75 -15.38
CA GLU A 98 -10.39 1.57 -14.93
C GLU A 98 -9.06 1.07 -15.52
N VAL A 99 -8.20 2.01 -15.93
CA VAL A 99 -6.84 1.72 -16.39
C VAL A 99 -5.88 2.18 -15.30
N LEU A 100 -5.22 1.22 -14.66
CA LEU A 100 -4.26 1.46 -13.58
C LEU A 100 -2.82 1.35 -14.09
N GLU A 101 -1.90 1.99 -13.36
CA GLU A 101 -0.47 1.93 -13.67
C GLU A 101 0.03 0.48 -13.59
N HIS A 102 0.79 0.05 -14.59
CA HIS A 102 1.26 -1.32 -14.69
C HIS A 102 2.57 -1.40 -15.47
N GLY A 103 3.54 -2.13 -14.92
CA GLY A 103 4.87 -2.26 -15.52
C GLY A 103 5.48 -0.89 -15.83
N PHE A 104 5.94 -0.71 -17.06
CA PHE A 104 6.56 0.52 -17.55
C PHE A 104 5.57 1.48 -18.25
N SER A 105 4.28 1.44 -17.91
CA SER A 105 3.28 2.35 -18.47
C SER A 105 3.61 3.84 -18.25
N GLU A 106 4.43 4.16 -17.24
CA GLU A 106 4.93 5.52 -17.01
C GLU A 106 5.86 6.02 -18.13
N ILE A 107 6.64 5.14 -18.77
CA ILE A 107 7.43 5.51 -19.97
C ILE A 107 6.48 6.00 -21.06
N ALA A 108 5.39 5.26 -21.31
CA ALA A 108 4.40 5.63 -22.31
C ALA A 108 3.69 6.95 -21.94
N ARG A 109 3.34 7.14 -20.67
CA ARG A 109 2.73 8.37 -20.14
C ARG A 109 3.64 9.60 -20.37
N ARG A 110 4.94 9.46 -20.07
CA ARG A 110 5.94 10.53 -20.27
C ARG A 110 6.20 10.80 -21.76
N ALA A 111 6.26 9.76 -22.58
CA ALA A 111 6.40 9.89 -24.04
C ALA A 111 5.20 10.63 -24.65
N ASN A 112 3.98 10.28 -24.24
CA ASN A 112 2.76 10.97 -24.66
C ASN A 112 2.70 12.43 -24.18
N ALA A 113 3.32 12.73 -23.03
CA ALA A 113 3.52 14.10 -22.55
C ALA A 113 4.62 14.88 -23.30
N GLY A 114 5.29 14.25 -24.27
CA GLY A 114 6.38 14.85 -25.05
C GLY A 114 7.72 14.94 -24.31
N LEU A 115 7.88 14.19 -23.21
CA LEU A 115 9.08 14.21 -22.39
C LEU A 115 10.17 13.25 -22.89
N LEU A 116 9.77 12.15 -23.53
CA LEU A 116 10.70 11.13 -24.02
C LEU A 116 10.70 11.08 -25.55
N ASP A 117 11.87 10.82 -26.14
CA ASP A 117 12.03 10.66 -27.58
C ASP A 117 11.34 9.37 -28.06
N THR A 118 10.29 9.53 -28.85
CA THR A 118 9.53 8.41 -29.42
C THR A 118 10.25 7.68 -30.56
N SER A 119 11.40 8.20 -31.02
CA SER A 119 12.28 7.48 -31.93
C SER A 119 13.07 6.36 -31.24
N ASN A 120 13.17 6.40 -29.91
CA ASN A 120 13.75 5.32 -29.13
C ASN A 120 12.82 4.07 -29.20
N PRO A 121 13.36 2.90 -29.59
CA PRO A 121 12.56 1.68 -29.77
C PRO A 121 11.88 1.20 -28.48
N ASP A 122 12.51 1.38 -27.31
CA ASP A 122 11.94 0.98 -26.02
C ASP A 122 10.77 1.90 -25.63
N VAL A 123 10.87 3.19 -25.95
CA VAL A 123 9.79 4.16 -25.73
C VAL A 123 8.62 3.89 -26.67
N ALA A 124 8.91 3.61 -27.95
CA ALA A 124 7.90 3.25 -28.94
C ALA A 124 7.18 1.94 -28.56
N ASP A 125 7.91 0.93 -28.08
CA ASP A 125 7.33 -0.31 -27.58
C ASP A 125 6.43 -0.06 -26.36
N ALA A 126 6.89 0.75 -25.39
CA ALA A 126 6.08 1.10 -24.23
C ALA A 126 4.76 1.80 -24.64
N LEU A 127 4.81 2.76 -25.56
CA LEU A 127 3.61 3.42 -26.10
C LEU A 127 2.61 2.43 -26.72
N ALA A 128 3.10 1.46 -27.48
CA ALA A 128 2.25 0.44 -28.11
C ALA A 128 1.70 -0.56 -27.08
N LYS A 129 2.55 -1.02 -26.17
CA LYS A 129 2.26 -2.09 -25.20
C LYS A 129 1.28 -1.66 -24.13
N TYR A 130 1.40 -0.43 -23.63
CA TYR A 130 0.61 0.05 -22.50
C TYR A 130 -0.59 0.88 -22.90
N SER A 131 -0.82 1.15 -24.18
CA SER A 131 -1.98 1.92 -24.65
C SER A 131 -3.29 1.15 -24.46
N VAL A 132 -4.15 1.63 -23.56
CA VAL A 132 -5.48 1.05 -23.29
C VAL A 132 -6.52 2.17 -23.28
N GLY A 133 -7.47 2.12 -24.22
CA GLY A 133 -8.63 3.03 -24.24
C GLY A 133 -8.28 4.53 -24.30
N GLY A 134 -7.11 4.91 -24.82
CA GLY A 134 -6.63 6.30 -24.83
C GLY A 134 -5.85 6.73 -23.58
N SER A 135 -5.62 5.80 -22.64
CA SER A 135 -4.73 5.96 -21.48
C SER A 135 -3.54 4.99 -21.57
N PHE A 136 -2.66 5.03 -20.56
CA PHE A 136 -1.51 4.12 -20.47
C PHE A 136 -1.51 3.33 -19.16
N GLY A 137 -1.46 2.01 -19.24
CA GLY A 137 -1.54 1.13 -18.09
C GLY A 137 -2.07 -0.25 -18.45
N LYS A 138 -2.84 -0.85 -17.54
CA LYS A 138 -3.59 -2.08 -17.76
C LYS A 138 -4.98 -1.94 -17.15
N GLN A 139 -5.97 -2.47 -17.85
CA GLN A 139 -7.31 -2.66 -17.30
C GLN A 139 -7.35 -4.00 -16.56
N PHE A 140 -7.74 -3.96 -15.29
CA PHE A 140 -7.92 -5.15 -14.43
C PHE A 140 -9.42 -5.45 -14.25
N ASP A 141 -9.73 -6.62 -13.70
CA ASP A 141 -11.12 -6.95 -13.40
C ASP A 141 -11.57 -6.17 -12.16
N SER A 142 -12.85 -5.80 -12.13
CA SER A 142 -13.40 -5.02 -11.03
C SER A 142 -13.26 -5.80 -9.72
N GLY A 143 -12.67 -5.17 -8.70
CA GLY A 143 -12.40 -5.76 -7.38
C GLY A 143 -11.00 -6.36 -7.23
N ASP A 144 -10.17 -6.37 -8.27
CA ASP A 144 -8.78 -6.84 -8.17
C ASP A 144 -7.94 -5.88 -7.32
N LEU A 145 -7.17 -6.45 -6.37
CA LEU A 145 -6.10 -5.71 -5.70
C LEU A 145 -4.94 -5.54 -6.68
N VAL A 146 -4.62 -4.30 -7.00
CA VAL A 146 -3.49 -3.92 -7.84
C VAL A 146 -2.43 -3.30 -6.98
N ILE A 147 -1.23 -3.87 -7.06
CA ILE A 147 -0.03 -3.33 -6.41
C ILE A 147 0.94 -2.93 -7.52
N HIS A 148 1.37 -1.67 -7.51
CA HIS A 148 2.35 -1.15 -8.43
C HIS A 148 3.54 -0.55 -7.67
N LEU A 149 4.74 -0.80 -8.20
CA LEU A 149 5.98 -0.21 -7.73
C LEU A 149 6.50 0.74 -8.80
N GLY A 150 6.79 1.96 -8.39
CA GLY A 150 7.45 2.97 -9.22
C GLY A 150 8.45 3.76 -8.41
N ALA A 151 8.98 4.82 -9.01
CA ALA A 151 9.82 5.77 -8.29
C ALA A 151 9.01 6.97 -7.78
N SER A 152 9.47 7.62 -6.71
CA SER A 152 8.93 8.91 -6.25
C SER A 152 9.53 10.11 -6.98
N ASP A 153 10.79 9.99 -7.40
CA ASP A 153 11.57 10.96 -8.18
C ASP A 153 12.28 10.21 -9.31
N TYR A 154 12.31 10.79 -10.50
CA TYR A 154 12.86 10.15 -11.70
C TYR A 154 14.14 10.81 -12.20
N GLY A 155 14.69 11.78 -11.46
CA GLY A 155 15.79 12.60 -11.94
C GLY A 155 15.34 13.52 -13.08
N ASP A 156 16.06 13.54 -14.20
CA ASP A 156 15.64 14.32 -15.37
C ASP A 156 14.36 13.71 -16.00
N PRO A 157 13.24 14.45 -16.03
CA PRO A 157 11.98 13.96 -16.60
C PRO A 157 12.06 13.70 -18.11
N THR A 158 13.11 14.11 -18.80
CA THR A 158 13.37 13.80 -20.22
C THR A 158 14.36 12.65 -20.44
N SER A 159 14.99 12.15 -19.38
CA SER A 159 15.89 11.00 -19.43
C SER A 159 15.13 9.70 -19.17
N LEU A 160 15.20 8.78 -20.14
CA LEU A 160 14.73 7.42 -19.92
C LEU A 160 15.66 6.68 -18.94
N THR A 161 16.98 6.91 -19.06
CA THR A 161 17.98 6.24 -18.22
C THR A 161 17.80 6.58 -16.75
N ASP A 162 17.56 7.85 -16.42
CA ASP A 162 17.37 8.28 -15.03
C ASP A 162 16.17 7.57 -14.41
N TYR A 163 15.07 7.42 -15.16
CA TYR A 163 13.90 6.67 -14.71
C TYR A 163 14.15 5.18 -14.52
N LEU A 164 14.86 4.54 -15.46
CA LEU A 164 15.19 3.12 -15.34
C LEU A 164 16.16 2.83 -14.18
N GLN A 165 16.87 3.85 -13.71
CA GLN A 165 17.78 3.78 -12.57
C GLN A 165 17.21 4.40 -11.29
N ALA A 166 15.99 4.94 -11.35
CA ALA A 166 15.39 5.65 -10.24
C ALA A 166 15.07 4.74 -9.04
N VAL A 167 14.73 3.48 -9.32
CA VAL A 167 14.57 2.46 -8.28
C VAL A 167 15.76 1.52 -8.35
N ASP A 168 16.68 1.62 -7.40
CA ASP A 168 17.79 0.68 -7.24
C ASP A 168 17.58 -0.17 -5.97
N PHE A 169 17.54 -1.48 -6.13
CA PHE A 169 17.58 -2.39 -4.99
C PHE A 169 18.69 -3.40 -5.17
N GLU A 170 19.30 -3.74 -4.05
CA GLU A 170 20.23 -4.84 -3.88
C GLU A 170 19.53 -5.89 -3.02
N LEU A 171 19.48 -7.12 -3.54
CA LEU A 171 19.05 -8.31 -2.81
C LEU A 171 20.26 -9.22 -2.60
N ALA A 172 20.59 -9.49 -1.34
CA ALA A 172 21.65 -10.41 -0.97
C ALA A 172 21.11 -11.52 -0.06
N ILE A 173 21.60 -12.74 -0.26
CA ILE A 173 21.29 -13.93 0.54
C ILE A 173 22.60 -14.70 0.72
N ASP A 174 22.95 -15.05 1.96
CA ASP A 174 24.17 -15.80 2.24
C ASP A 174 24.03 -17.28 1.85
N SER A 175 22.92 -17.90 2.26
CA SER A 175 22.63 -19.29 1.88
C SER A 175 21.14 -19.59 1.87
N ILE A 176 20.74 -20.49 0.98
CA ILE A 176 19.42 -21.11 0.96
C ILE A 176 19.60 -22.61 1.22
N THR A 177 18.84 -23.16 2.17
CA THR A 177 18.87 -24.58 2.53
C THR A 177 17.48 -25.18 2.43
N THR A 178 17.38 -26.41 1.94
CA THR A 178 16.11 -27.14 1.86
C THR A 178 16.27 -28.54 2.44
N THR A 179 15.33 -28.99 3.28
CA THR A 179 15.33 -30.34 3.84
C THR A 179 13.92 -30.93 3.79
N GLY A 180 13.73 -32.15 3.32
CA GLY A 180 12.42 -32.81 3.30
C GLY A 180 12.54 -34.20 2.71
N SER A 181 11.66 -35.12 3.10
CA SER A 181 11.67 -36.50 2.59
C SER A 181 10.74 -36.71 1.40
N GLU A 182 9.73 -35.85 1.22
CA GLU A 182 8.78 -35.90 0.10
C GLU A 182 8.52 -34.47 -0.42
N GLY A 183 8.35 -34.33 -1.75
CA GLY A 183 8.10 -33.04 -2.43
C GLY A 183 9.38 -32.33 -2.94
N SER A 184 9.26 -31.66 -4.09
CA SER A 184 10.30 -30.76 -4.61
C SER A 184 9.96 -29.32 -4.26
N ALA A 185 10.84 -28.63 -3.54
CA ALA A 185 10.78 -27.17 -3.39
C ALA A 185 11.24 -26.51 -4.70
N SER A 186 10.29 -26.14 -5.57
CA SER A 186 10.60 -25.38 -6.78
C SER A 186 10.75 -23.89 -6.44
N LEU A 187 12.00 -23.43 -6.33
CA LEU A 187 12.30 -22.01 -6.06
C LEU A 187 12.08 -21.11 -7.28
N PHE A 188 12.20 -21.68 -8.48
CA PHE A 188 11.97 -20.99 -9.75
C PHE A 188 11.14 -21.89 -10.64
N SER A 189 9.96 -21.43 -11.07
CA SER A 189 9.19 -22.14 -12.07
C SER A 189 9.94 -22.07 -13.41
N PRO A 190 10.18 -23.21 -14.10
CA PRO A 190 10.73 -23.16 -15.44
C PRO A 190 9.73 -22.48 -16.38
N GLU A 191 10.19 -21.49 -17.15
CA GLU A 191 9.39 -20.91 -18.23
C GLU A 191 9.20 -22.00 -19.29
N SER A 192 7.96 -22.40 -19.53
CA SER A 192 7.64 -23.39 -20.55
C SER A 192 7.85 -22.75 -21.94
N VAL A 193 9.04 -22.92 -22.51
CA VAL A 193 9.27 -22.62 -23.92
C VAL A 193 8.59 -23.71 -24.75
N THR A 194 7.35 -23.44 -25.16
CA THR A 194 6.71 -24.24 -26.21
C THR A 194 7.41 -23.94 -27.53
N SER A 195 8.04 -24.96 -28.12
CA SER A 195 8.63 -24.90 -29.47
C SER A 195 7.58 -24.72 -30.56
#